data_AF-A0A6M1SVZ4-F1
#
_entry.id   AF-A0A6M1SVZ4-F1
#
_cell.length_a   1.000
_cell.length_b   1.000
_cell.length_c   1.000
_cell.angle_alpha   90.00
_cell.angle_beta   90.00
_cell.angle_gamma   90.00
#
_symmetry.space_group_name_H-M   'P 1'
#
loop_
_entity.id
_entity.type
_entity.pdbx_description
1 polymer ?
#
loop_
_entity_poly.entity_id
_entity_poly.type
_entity_poly.pdbx_seq_one_letter_code
_entity_poly.pdbx_strand_id
1 'polypeptide(L)'
;MGISENFLVNTKSFDPIIQALISRSEHPDTISDTTLEKMGYDNPSDLLVLHVLRGLDIIHQDKTPSDLYFKMVDPDHTKEAIAEGVINGYMDLFLENPDIHKRLPGEIQEELKEYFEGKKTDLIVKYIANTFHKLVSYAGIDVVEEARDRMLGEELKTASADADENIEIDNEIEVEVESEATTAKSEGADSAVKETNNNGKSGPDFHAASEQEEISSRSVEEILFGDKPDSKEQEESDIKDETDASDKDKAAADLSKAEQSEEWDESGEEDGSIQEFKASDSSYDDDDLVGEETAKNEPAGRSDTGALPGKYDISLSHLDTSDERIQKAIVRRAELLDKLGHNREALESYEDMISYFDDADESFLQEAVSQAVIRRVELVKKLNQEHKLLPALNEVIRRFSSSDDSEYYERASKAMLQKAELLETKDYDGQDLLPLYNQIINRLEDESDPYIQEKVNEIFIRRLTLLNRADDNSELLKALDQSITRFGENPRFRKYLEETMFRKAEILEHMNRIEDALDAYTSFLQEFGETVDS
;
A
#
# COMPACT_ATOMS: atom_id res chain seq x y z
N MET A 1 -14.29 12.69 -17.09
CA MET A 1 -14.71 11.96 -15.89
C MET A 1 -14.28 10.52 -16.05
N GLY A 2 -14.27 9.77 -14.95
CA GLY A 2 -13.77 8.40 -14.86
C GLY A 2 -14.41 7.73 -13.66
N ILE A 3 -14.51 6.40 -13.69
CA ILE A 3 -14.95 5.61 -12.54
C ILE A 3 -13.89 5.65 -11.45
N SER A 4 -14.29 5.94 -10.21
CA SER A 4 -13.43 5.94 -9.04
C SER A 4 -12.79 4.56 -8.86
N GLU A 5 -11.46 4.55 -8.91
CA GLU A 5 -10.65 3.35 -8.76
C GLU A 5 -10.30 3.04 -7.29
N ASN A 6 -10.69 3.92 -6.37
CA ASN A 6 -10.46 3.74 -4.94
C ASN A 6 -11.39 2.66 -4.37
N PHE A 7 -10.85 1.81 -3.50
CA PHE A 7 -11.60 0.69 -2.93
C PHE A 7 -11.19 0.36 -1.50
N LEU A 8 -12.04 -0.43 -0.85
CA LEU A 8 -11.80 -1.03 0.46
C LEU A 8 -11.56 -2.53 0.32
N VAL A 9 -10.49 -3.02 0.95
CA VAL A 9 -10.19 -4.44 1.11
C VAL A 9 -11.24 -5.11 2.02
N ASN A 10 -11.71 -4.36 3.03
CA ASN A 10 -12.76 -4.75 3.95
C ASN A 10 -13.74 -3.59 4.14
N THR A 11 -15.01 -3.84 3.88
CA THR A 11 -16.07 -2.81 3.95
C THR A 11 -16.65 -2.61 5.35
N LYS A 12 -16.26 -3.44 6.34
CA LYS A 12 -16.81 -3.41 7.70
C LYS A 12 -16.42 -2.17 8.48
N SER A 13 -15.25 -1.59 8.22
CA SER A 13 -14.77 -0.40 8.93
C SER A 13 -15.31 0.91 8.35
N PHE A 14 -15.96 0.88 7.19
CA PHE A 14 -16.54 2.08 6.58
C PHE A 14 -17.56 2.76 7.52
N ASP A 15 -18.59 2.04 7.96
CA ASP A 15 -19.65 2.60 8.81
C ASP A 15 -19.14 3.23 10.11
N PRO A 16 -18.32 2.54 10.94
CA PRO A 16 -17.83 3.13 12.18
C PRO A 16 -16.91 4.34 11.94
N ILE A 17 -16.12 4.34 10.86
CA ILE A 17 -15.26 5.48 10.51
C ILE A 17 -16.09 6.69 10.10
N ILE A 18 -17.09 6.52 9.22
CA ILE A 18 -17.98 7.63 8.84
C ILE A 18 -18.72 8.17 10.06
N GLN A 19 -19.25 7.30 10.92
CA GLN A 19 -19.92 7.73 12.16
C GLN A 19 -18.98 8.50 13.11
N ALA A 20 -17.73 8.08 13.21
CA ALA A 20 -16.74 8.76 14.03
C ALA A 20 -16.37 10.13 13.44
N LEU A 21 -16.33 10.28 12.11
CA LEU A 21 -16.11 11.56 11.44
C LEU A 21 -17.28 12.54 11.64
N ILE A 22 -18.52 12.03 11.61
CA ILE A 22 -19.75 12.81 11.85
C ILE A 22 -19.83 13.26 13.31
N SER A 23 -19.46 12.38 14.26
CA SER A 23 -19.62 12.63 15.69
C SER A 23 -18.59 13.62 16.28
N ARG A 24 -17.72 14.20 15.45
CA ARG A 24 -16.72 15.18 15.93
C ARG A 24 -17.35 16.53 16.23
N SER A 25 -16.91 17.13 17.32
CA SER A 25 -17.27 18.50 17.70
C SER A 25 -16.47 19.57 16.94
N GLU A 26 -15.26 19.21 16.44
CA GLU A 26 -14.37 20.11 15.71
C GLU A 26 -13.83 19.41 14.46
N HIS A 27 -14.04 20.01 13.29
CA HIS A 27 -13.55 19.51 12.01
C HIS A 27 -12.19 20.16 11.70
N PRO A 28 -11.17 19.35 11.36
CA PRO A 28 -9.83 19.86 11.11
C PRO A 28 -9.75 20.51 9.73
N ASP A 29 -8.83 21.47 9.55
CA ASP A 29 -8.55 22.07 8.25
C ASP A 29 -8.05 21.04 7.22
N THR A 30 -7.54 19.90 7.68
CA THR A 30 -7.14 18.77 6.84
C THR A 30 -7.58 17.43 7.45
N ILE A 31 -8.11 16.55 6.60
CA ILE A 31 -8.53 15.19 6.97
C ILE A 31 -7.52 14.22 6.34
N SER A 32 -6.59 13.75 7.16
CA SER A 32 -5.49 12.88 6.75
C SER A 32 -5.45 11.61 7.60
N ASP A 33 -4.52 10.71 7.30
CA ASP A 33 -4.33 9.45 8.04
C ASP A 33 -4.15 9.70 9.54
N THR A 34 -3.41 10.76 9.91
CA THR A 34 -3.26 11.22 11.30
C THR A 34 -4.57 11.57 11.99
N THR A 35 -5.61 11.89 11.22
CA THR A 35 -6.96 12.18 11.73
C THR A 35 -7.66 10.89 12.16
N LEU A 36 -7.57 9.84 11.35
CA LEU A 36 -8.11 8.52 11.66
C LEU A 36 -7.33 7.84 12.80
N GLU A 37 -6.00 7.94 12.78
CA GLU A 37 -5.13 7.39 13.83
C GLU A 37 -5.48 7.96 15.21
N LYS A 38 -5.69 9.28 15.31
CA LYS A 38 -6.13 9.94 16.55
C LYS A 38 -7.50 9.48 17.05
N MET A 39 -8.32 8.92 16.15
CA MET A 39 -9.64 8.36 16.45
C MET A 39 -9.58 6.85 16.75
N GLY A 40 -8.38 6.26 16.76
CA GLY A 40 -8.15 4.83 17.02
C GLY A 40 -8.24 3.93 15.77
N TYR A 41 -8.21 4.52 14.58
CA TYR A 41 -8.18 3.80 13.29
C TYR A 41 -6.78 3.93 12.67
N ASP A 42 -5.86 3.06 13.08
CA ASP A 42 -4.45 3.02 12.63
C ASP A 42 -4.14 1.85 11.68
N ASN A 43 -5.12 0.96 11.46
CA ASN A 43 -4.97 -0.15 10.53
C ASN A 43 -4.91 0.35 9.07
N PRO A 44 -3.95 -0.10 8.25
CA PRO A 44 -3.88 0.26 6.83
C PRO A 44 -5.19 0.07 6.04
N SER A 45 -6.02 -0.91 6.39
CA SER A 45 -7.32 -1.14 5.74
C SER A 45 -8.34 -0.05 6.04
N ASP A 46 -8.24 0.58 7.21
CA ASP A 46 -9.14 1.63 7.66
C ASP A 46 -8.78 2.98 7.02
N LEU A 47 -7.48 3.22 6.81
CA LEU A 47 -6.97 4.40 6.12
C LEU A 47 -7.47 4.50 4.67
N LEU A 48 -7.79 3.36 4.03
CA LEU A 48 -8.38 3.33 2.69
C LEU A 48 -9.72 4.07 2.62
N VAL A 49 -10.44 4.26 3.74
CA VAL A 49 -11.68 5.05 3.76
C VAL A 49 -11.40 6.50 3.33
N LEU A 50 -10.25 7.07 3.66
CA LEU A 50 -9.88 8.41 3.18
C LEU A 50 -9.61 8.44 1.67
N HIS A 51 -9.16 7.33 1.10
CA HIS A 51 -8.94 7.22 -0.35
C HIS A 51 -10.28 7.19 -1.06
N VAL A 52 -11.24 6.41 -0.54
CA VAL A 52 -12.61 6.38 -1.04
C VAL A 52 -13.26 7.76 -0.93
N LEU A 53 -13.19 8.43 0.23
CA LEU A 53 -13.76 9.77 0.41
C LEU A 53 -13.15 10.81 -0.55
N ARG A 54 -11.87 10.66 -0.92
CA ARG A 54 -11.26 11.48 -1.97
C ARG A 54 -11.78 11.15 -3.37
N GLY A 55 -11.99 9.87 -3.67
CA GLY A 55 -12.60 9.43 -4.93
C GLY A 55 -14.05 9.91 -5.11
N LEU A 56 -14.76 10.18 -4.01
CA LEU A 56 -16.12 10.71 -3.99
C LEU A 56 -16.18 12.25 -3.96
N ASP A 57 -15.01 12.92 -4.00
CA ASP A 57 -14.86 14.38 -3.83
C ASP A 57 -15.49 14.93 -2.53
N ILE A 58 -15.62 14.07 -1.51
CA ILE A 58 -15.98 14.48 -0.15
C ILE A 58 -14.76 15.13 0.51
N ILE A 59 -13.56 14.62 0.22
CA ILE A 59 -12.30 15.24 0.62
C ILE A 59 -11.54 15.58 -0.65
N HIS A 60 -11.00 16.79 -0.76
CA HIS A 60 -10.19 17.15 -1.92
C HIS A 60 -8.84 16.41 -1.93
N GLN A 61 -8.17 16.41 -3.08
CA GLN A 61 -6.88 15.71 -3.23
C GLN A 61 -5.79 16.25 -2.28
N ASP A 62 -5.85 17.53 -1.92
CA ASP A 62 -4.97 18.19 -0.97
C ASP A 62 -5.34 17.92 0.51
N LYS A 63 -6.29 17.00 0.74
CA LYS A 63 -6.80 16.58 2.05
C LYS A 63 -7.66 17.63 2.75
N THR A 64 -8.07 18.69 2.07
CA THR A 64 -9.01 19.67 2.63
C THR A 64 -10.47 19.16 2.54
N PRO A 65 -11.33 19.47 3.52
CA PRO A 65 -12.74 19.12 3.46
C PRO A 65 -13.47 19.87 2.33
N SER A 66 -14.27 19.18 1.52
CA SER A 66 -15.11 19.81 0.50
C SER A 66 -16.47 20.23 1.06
N ASP A 67 -17.28 20.90 0.24
CA ASP A 67 -18.68 21.19 0.58
C ASP A 67 -19.49 19.92 0.86
N LEU A 68 -19.19 18.81 0.16
CA LEU A 68 -19.80 17.51 0.41
C LEU A 68 -19.39 16.92 1.77
N TYR A 69 -18.19 17.20 2.28
CA TYR A 69 -17.81 16.80 3.64
C TYR A 69 -18.65 17.52 4.69
N PHE A 70 -18.83 18.83 4.58
CA PHE A 70 -19.65 19.57 5.54
C PHE A 70 -21.13 19.14 5.48
N LYS A 71 -21.62 18.80 4.29
CA LYS A 71 -22.95 18.18 4.13
C LYS A 71 -23.02 16.77 4.72
N MET A 72 -21.94 15.98 4.61
CA MET A 72 -21.87 14.63 5.16
C MET A 72 -21.90 14.64 6.70
N VAL A 73 -21.21 15.60 7.31
CA VAL A 73 -21.14 15.79 8.77
C VAL A 73 -22.49 16.17 9.37
N ASP A 74 -23.38 16.82 8.60
CA ASP A 74 -24.74 17.11 9.05
C ASP A 74 -25.56 15.80 9.17
N PRO A 75 -26.01 15.42 10.39
CA PRO A 75 -26.72 14.15 10.60
C PRO A 75 -27.99 13.98 9.76
N ASP A 76 -28.64 15.09 9.36
CA ASP A 76 -29.85 15.05 8.55
C ASP A 76 -29.54 14.84 7.05
N HIS A 77 -28.32 15.15 6.61
CA HIS A 77 -27.92 15.14 5.19
C HIS A 77 -26.76 14.19 4.88
N THR A 78 -26.26 13.41 5.86
CA THR A 78 -25.15 12.46 5.68
C THR A 78 -25.36 11.54 4.48
N LYS A 79 -26.53 10.90 4.39
CA LYS A 79 -26.82 9.92 3.33
C LYS A 79 -26.91 10.57 1.96
N GLU A 80 -27.44 11.78 1.89
CA GLU A 80 -27.50 12.57 0.66
C GLU A 80 -26.11 12.96 0.18
N ALA A 81 -25.22 13.37 1.08
CA ALA A 81 -23.84 13.71 0.74
C ALA A 81 -23.06 12.50 0.20
N ILE A 82 -23.21 11.33 0.84
CA ILE A 82 -22.61 10.09 0.33
C ILE A 82 -23.19 9.73 -1.04
N ALA A 83 -24.51 9.85 -1.23
CA ALA A 83 -25.15 9.58 -2.51
C ALA A 83 -24.61 10.48 -3.63
N GLU A 84 -24.51 11.79 -3.39
CA GLU A 84 -23.94 12.74 -4.36
C GLU A 84 -22.46 12.44 -4.65
N GLY A 85 -21.69 12.09 -3.61
CA GLY A 85 -20.31 11.62 -3.78
C GLY A 85 -20.20 10.35 -4.63
N VAL A 86 -21.15 9.41 -4.48
CA VAL A 86 -21.23 8.20 -5.32
C VAL A 86 -21.50 8.55 -6.77
N ILE A 87 -22.40 9.49 -7.06
CA ILE A 87 -22.64 9.95 -8.43
C ILE A 87 -21.39 10.61 -9.00
N ASN A 88 -20.73 11.50 -8.25
CA ASN A 88 -19.50 12.17 -8.68
C ASN A 88 -18.37 11.18 -8.98
N GLY A 89 -18.14 10.23 -8.07
CA GLY A 89 -17.06 9.27 -8.18
C GLY A 89 -17.30 8.19 -9.22
N TYR A 90 -18.55 7.90 -9.58
CA TYR A 90 -18.92 6.81 -10.51
C TYR A 90 -19.73 7.31 -11.70
N MET A 91 -19.56 8.58 -12.10
CA MET A 91 -20.39 9.26 -13.09
C MET A 91 -20.56 8.43 -14.38
N ASP A 92 -19.44 8.01 -14.97
CA ASP A 92 -19.44 7.27 -16.24
C ASP A 92 -20.19 5.94 -16.12
N LEU A 93 -20.12 5.28 -14.96
CA LEU A 93 -20.85 4.05 -14.70
C LEU A 93 -22.37 4.27 -14.68
N PHE A 94 -22.83 5.40 -14.14
CA PHE A 94 -24.25 5.77 -14.15
C PHE A 94 -24.73 6.27 -15.52
N LEU A 95 -23.85 6.87 -16.33
CA LEU A 95 -24.18 7.27 -17.70
C LEU A 95 -24.41 6.04 -18.60
N GLU A 96 -23.58 5.01 -18.46
CA GLU A 96 -23.69 3.77 -19.22
C GLU A 96 -24.81 2.86 -18.66
N ASN A 97 -24.90 2.77 -17.34
CA ASN A 97 -25.85 1.92 -16.63
C ASN A 97 -26.61 2.71 -15.55
N PRO A 98 -27.69 3.42 -15.89
CA PRO A 98 -28.40 4.30 -14.96
C PRO A 98 -28.88 3.59 -13.69
N ASP A 99 -29.28 2.32 -13.80
CA ASP A 99 -29.82 1.53 -12.69
C ASP A 99 -28.76 0.63 -12.01
N ILE A 100 -27.46 0.88 -12.21
CA ILE A 100 -26.37 0.06 -11.64
C ILE A 100 -26.43 -0.06 -10.12
N HIS A 101 -26.86 0.99 -9.42
CA HIS A 101 -27.04 1.04 -7.97
C HIS A 101 -28.13 0.09 -7.42
N LYS A 102 -29.00 -0.47 -8.28
CA LYS A 102 -30.04 -1.45 -7.90
C LYS A 102 -29.56 -2.90 -8.01
N ARG A 103 -28.39 -3.12 -8.63
CA ARG A 103 -27.88 -4.45 -8.95
C ARG A 103 -27.16 -5.11 -7.79
N LEU A 104 -27.01 -6.44 -7.87
CA LEU A 104 -26.24 -7.20 -6.89
C LEU A 104 -24.73 -7.01 -7.10
N PRO A 105 -23.88 -7.23 -6.07
CA PRO A 105 -22.43 -7.04 -6.19
C PRO A 105 -21.78 -7.81 -7.34
N GLY A 106 -22.25 -9.02 -7.65
CA GLY A 106 -21.73 -9.83 -8.76
C GLY A 106 -22.04 -9.23 -10.13
N GLU A 107 -23.24 -8.67 -10.30
CA GLU A 107 -23.65 -8.00 -11.54
C GLU A 107 -22.89 -6.67 -11.72
N ILE A 108 -22.66 -5.95 -10.62
CA ILE A 108 -21.83 -4.72 -10.62
C ILE A 108 -20.38 -5.07 -11.01
N GLN A 109 -19.87 -6.20 -10.49
CA GLN A 109 -18.52 -6.66 -10.83
C GLN A 109 -18.40 -6.99 -12.32
N GLU A 110 -19.39 -7.66 -12.92
CA GLU A 110 -19.38 -7.98 -14.36
C GLU A 110 -19.34 -6.73 -15.23
N GLU A 111 -20.13 -5.71 -14.92
CA GLU A 111 -20.11 -4.41 -15.63
C GLU A 111 -18.76 -3.70 -15.47
N LEU A 112 -18.20 -3.68 -14.26
CA LEU A 112 -16.89 -3.08 -14.02
C LEU A 112 -15.74 -3.87 -14.66
N LYS A 113 -15.88 -5.18 -14.85
CA LYS A 113 -14.88 -6.00 -15.56
C LYS A 113 -14.76 -5.60 -17.02
N GLU A 114 -15.89 -5.33 -17.68
CA GLU A 114 -15.89 -4.84 -19.06
C GLU A 114 -15.20 -3.47 -19.14
N TYR A 115 -15.49 -2.56 -18.21
CA TYR A 115 -14.86 -1.24 -18.16
C TYR A 115 -13.34 -1.28 -17.88
N PHE A 116 -12.89 -2.17 -16.98
CA PHE A 116 -11.49 -2.29 -16.56
C PHE A 116 -10.70 -3.38 -17.29
N GLU A 117 -11.22 -3.93 -18.39
CA GLU A 117 -10.58 -5.02 -19.12
C GLU A 117 -9.13 -4.68 -19.49
N GLY A 118 -8.19 -5.55 -19.09
CA GLY A 118 -6.76 -5.38 -19.34
C GLY A 118 -6.05 -4.28 -18.53
N LYS A 119 -6.77 -3.54 -17.67
CA LYS A 119 -6.22 -2.47 -16.82
C LYS A 119 -6.13 -2.85 -15.35
N LYS A 120 -7.05 -3.70 -14.89
CA LYS A 120 -7.11 -4.25 -13.53
C LYS A 120 -7.42 -5.75 -13.62
N THR A 121 -6.98 -6.52 -12.64
CA THR A 121 -7.33 -7.95 -12.56
C THR A 121 -8.78 -8.10 -12.04
N ASP A 122 -9.22 -9.31 -11.72
CA ASP A 122 -10.61 -9.58 -11.31
C ASP A 122 -10.96 -9.21 -9.85
N LEU A 123 -9.95 -9.06 -9.00
CA LEU A 123 -10.02 -8.95 -7.56
C LEU A 123 -10.19 -7.50 -7.04
N ILE A 124 -9.41 -6.54 -7.52
CA ILE A 124 -9.65 -5.10 -7.42
C ILE A 124 -10.98 -4.78 -8.05
N VAL A 125 -11.31 -5.33 -9.22
CA VAL A 125 -12.64 -5.08 -9.80
C VAL A 125 -13.72 -5.55 -8.82
N LYS A 126 -13.52 -6.72 -8.19
CA LYS A 126 -14.37 -7.18 -7.07
C LYS A 126 -14.34 -6.22 -5.87
N TYR A 127 -13.20 -5.63 -5.51
CA TYR A 127 -13.12 -4.68 -4.40
C TYR A 127 -13.78 -3.34 -4.69
N ILE A 128 -13.61 -2.80 -5.89
CA ILE A 128 -14.30 -1.60 -6.36
C ILE A 128 -15.81 -1.87 -6.37
N ALA A 129 -16.26 -3.01 -6.91
CA ALA A 129 -17.67 -3.40 -6.91
C ALA A 129 -18.26 -3.50 -5.49
N ASN A 130 -17.55 -4.17 -4.57
CA ASN A 130 -17.97 -4.28 -3.17
C ASN A 130 -17.98 -2.93 -2.45
N THR A 131 -17.03 -2.04 -2.77
CA THR A 131 -16.95 -0.69 -2.21
C THR A 131 -18.13 0.14 -2.71
N PHE A 132 -18.37 0.17 -4.02
CA PHE A 132 -19.52 0.82 -4.62
C PHE A 132 -20.83 0.33 -3.99
N HIS A 133 -21.03 -0.99 -3.91
CA HIS A 133 -22.21 -1.56 -3.28
C HIS A 133 -22.34 -1.17 -1.80
N LYS A 134 -21.21 -1.11 -1.06
CA LYS A 134 -21.21 -0.65 0.33
C LYS A 134 -21.65 0.81 0.46
N LEU A 135 -21.16 1.68 -0.42
CA LEU A 135 -21.51 3.10 -0.44
C LEU A 135 -23.00 3.30 -0.76
N VAL A 136 -23.51 2.59 -1.78
CA VAL A 136 -24.93 2.60 -2.14
C VAL A 136 -25.79 2.05 -1.00
N SER A 137 -25.37 0.95 -0.36
CA SER A 137 -26.09 0.38 0.79
C SER A 137 -26.08 1.31 2.00
N TYR A 138 -25.02 2.11 2.19
CA TYR A 138 -24.93 3.08 3.28
C TYR A 138 -25.86 4.28 3.06
N ALA A 139 -25.83 4.86 1.86
CA ALA A 139 -26.69 5.99 1.48
C ALA A 139 -28.17 5.58 1.36
N GLY A 140 -28.43 4.39 0.82
CA GLY A 140 -29.75 3.89 0.48
C GLY A 140 -30.03 4.03 -1.01
N ILE A 141 -30.57 2.97 -1.63
CA ILE A 141 -30.83 2.88 -3.07
C ILE A 141 -31.68 4.06 -3.55
N ASP A 142 -32.78 4.37 -2.84
CA ASP A 142 -33.69 5.46 -3.21
C ASP A 142 -33.01 6.84 -3.16
N VAL A 143 -32.11 7.06 -2.19
CA VAL A 143 -31.37 8.33 -2.03
C VAL A 143 -30.34 8.50 -3.15
N VAL A 144 -29.68 7.41 -3.55
CA VAL A 144 -28.76 7.40 -4.70
C VAL A 144 -29.52 7.64 -6.00
N GLU A 145 -30.70 7.05 -6.16
CA GLU A 145 -31.58 7.29 -7.30
C GLU A 145 -32.00 8.77 -7.41
N GLU A 146 -32.43 9.37 -6.30
CA GLU A 146 -32.78 10.80 -6.26
C GLU A 146 -31.58 11.71 -6.57
N ALA A 147 -30.40 11.40 -6.04
CA ALA A 147 -29.17 12.15 -6.31
C ALA A 147 -28.76 12.04 -7.80
N ARG A 148 -28.82 10.83 -8.37
CA ARG A 148 -28.58 10.57 -9.81
C ARG A 148 -29.48 11.44 -10.67
N ASP A 149 -30.79 11.37 -10.42
CA ASP A 149 -31.79 12.07 -11.25
C ASP A 149 -31.64 13.59 -11.18
N ARG A 150 -31.28 14.11 -10.01
CA ARG A 150 -30.99 15.53 -9.81
C ARG A 150 -29.72 15.96 -10.57
N MET A 151 -28.61 15.25 -10.39
CA MET A 151 -27.30 15.66 -10.90
C MET A 151 -27.15 15.41 -12.40
N LEU A 152 -27.55 14.23 -12.89
CA LEU A 152 -27.53 13.93 -14.33
C LEU A 152 -28.60 14.70 -15.10
N GLY A 153 -29.72 15.02 -14.45
CA GLY A 153 -30.76 15.89 -15.01
C GLY A 153 -30.31 17.36 -15.19
N GLU A 154 -29.31 17.80 -14.42
CA GLU A 154 -28.66 19.11 -14.57
C GLU A 154 -27.57 19.08 -15.65
N GLU A 155 -26.80 18.01 -15.75
CA GLU A 155 -25.71 17.84 -16.72
C GLU A 155 -26.19 17.71 -18.18
N LEU A 156 -27.35 17.07 -18.41
CA LEU A 156 -28.00 17.06 -19.73
C LEU A 156 -28.61 18.42 -20.13
N LYS A 157 -28.89 19.30 -19.15
CA LYS A 157 -29.37 20.66 -19.43
C LYS A 157 -28.23 21.62 -19.73
N THR A 158 -27.09 21.51 -19.06
CA THR A 158 -25.89 22.32 -19.36
C THR A 158 -25.27 21.92 -20.70
N ALA A 159 -25.20 20.63 -21.02
CA ALA A 159 -24.71 20.14 -22.32
C ALA A 159 -25.59 20.55 -23.52
N SER A 160 -26.90 20.82 -23.31
CA SER A 160 -27.77 21.37 -24.35
C SER A 160 -27.76 22.89 -24.45
N ALA A 161 -27.31 23.60 -23.42
CA ALA A 161 -27.11 25.05 -23.45
C ALA A 161 -25.82 25.45 -24.18
N ASP A 162 -24.75 24.65 -24.05
CA ASP A 162 -23.47 24.87 -24.73
C ASP A 162 -23.48 24.48 -26.22
N ALA A 163 -24.49 23.70 -26.65
CA ALA A 163 -24.69 23.33 -28.05
C ALA A 163 -25.40 24.42 -28.89
N ASP A 164 -26.08 25.38 -28.25
CA ASP A 164 -26.85 26.44 -28.93
C ASP A 164 -26.05 27.75 -29.14
N GLU A 165 -24.83 27.90 -28.59
CA GLU A 165 -24.02 29.12 -28.74
C GLU A 165 -23.02 29.12 -29.91
N ASN A 166 -22.96 28.06 -30.73
CA ASN A 166 -21.96 27.97 -31.80
C ASN A 166 -22.51 27.53 -33.16
N ILE A 167 -23.51 28.26 -33.68
CA ILE A 167 -23.82 28.31 -35.11
C ILE A 167 -24.15 29.76 -35.51
N GLU A 168 -23.13 30.52 -35.95
CA GLU A 168 -23.33 31.60 -36.92
C GLU A 168 -23.62 30.95 -38.29
N ILE A 169 -24.89 30.90 -38.69
CA ILE A 169 -25.26 30.76 -40.10
C ILE A 169 -26.16 31.95 -40.46
N ASP A 170 -25.57 32.86 -41.22
CA ASP A 170 -26.27 33.76 -42.12
C ASP A 170 -27.11 32.93 -43.12
N ASN A 171 -28.43 33.03 -42.98
CA ASN A 171 -29.37 33.48 -44.01
C ASN A 171 -30.75 32.86 -43.83
N GLU A 172 -31.71 33.78 -43.74
CA GLU A 172 -33.10 33.70 -44.14
C GLU A 172 -33.40 32.61 -45.20
N ILE A 173 -34.43 31.79 -44.98
CA ILE A 173 -35.75 31.96 -45.61
C ILE A 173 -36.75 30.91 -45.07
N GLU A 174 -37.97 31.42 -44.99
CA GLU A 174 -39.28 30.92 -44.56
C GLU A 174 -39.77 29.52 -45.01
N VAL A 175 -40.40 28.84 -44.04
CA VAL A 175 -41.81 28.33 -44.01
C VAL A 175 -42.23 27.06 -44.79
N GLU A 176 -43.15 26.33 -44.11
CA GLU A 176 -44.10 25.26 -44.52
C GLU A 176 -43.58 23.80 -44.46
N VAL A 177 -43.87 23.02 -43.41
CA VAL A 177 -45.14 22.34 -42.97
C VAL A 177 -45.47 21.07 -43.79
N GLU A 178 -45.64 19.97 -43.03
CA GLU A 178 -46.30 18.68 -43.39
C GLU A 178 -45.57 17.78 -44.42
N SER A 179 -45.65 16.45 -44.43
CA SER A 179 -46.23 15.40 -43.59
C SER A 179 -45.76 14.04 -44.17
N GLU A 180 -45.79 13.00 -43.34
CA GLU A 180 -46.07 11.60 -43.67
C GLU A 180 -45.24 10.79 -44.71
N ALA A 181 -44.71 9.67 -44.19
CA ALA A 181 -44.95 8.30 -44.65
C ALA A 181 -44.18 7.70 -45.86
N THR A 182 -43.50 6.59 -45.53
CA THR A 182 -43.56 5.27 -46.18
C THR A 182 -42.61 4.89 -47.33
N THR A 183 -41.89 3.79 -47.04
CA THR A 183 -41.63 2.60 -47.87
C THR A 183 -40.75 2.69 -49.13
N ALA A 184 -39.60 2.02 -48.97
CA ALA A 184 -39.19 0.80 -49.69
C ALA A 184 -38.62 0.89 -51.11
N LYS A 185 -37.52 0.12 -51.25
CA LYS A 185 -36.97 -0.50 -52.47
C LYS A 185 -36.35 0.47 -53.48
N SER A 186 -35.27 0.15 -54.17
CA SER A 186 -34.47 -1.06 -54.29
C SER A 186 -33.27 -0.73 -55.16
N GLU A 187 -32.18 -1.46 -54.91
CA GLU A 187 -31.31 -2.08 -55.92
C GLU A 187 -30.69 -1.23 -57.03
N GLY A 188 -29.35 -1.30 -57.03
CA GLY A 188 -28.56 -1.54 -58.23
C GLY A 188 -28.26 -0.29 -59.03
N ALA A 189 -27.09 -0.11 -59.61
CA ALA A 189 -25.91 -0.95 -59.67
C ALA A 189 -24.85 -0.08 -60.35
N ASP A 190 -23.62 -0.49 -60.14
CA ASP A 190 -22.59 -0.57 -61.16
C ASP A 190 -21.72 0.65 -61.45
N SER A 191 -20.43 0.35 -61.29
CA SER A 191 -19.32 0.77 -62.15
C SER A 191 -18.92 2.26 -62.10
N ALA A 192 -17.66 2.64 -62.17
CA ALA A 192 -16.40 1.94 -62.22
C ALA A 192 -15.31 3.00 -61.97
N VAL A 193 -14.26 2.56 -61.27
CA VAL A 193 -12.85 2.76 -61.62
C VAL A 193 -12.48 4.09 -62.29
N LYS A 194 -11.67 4.89 -61.58
CA LYS A 194 -10.41 5.38 -62.14
C LYS A 194 -9.41 5.74 -61.04
N GLU A 195 -8.42 4.88 -60.91
CA GLU A 195 -7.08 5.21 -60.45
C GLU A 195 -6.54 6.40 -61.26
N THR A 196 -5.89 7.35 -60.59
CA THR A 196 -4.59 7.85 -61.03
C THR A 196 -3.72 8.23 -59.84
N ASN A 197 -2.65 7.44 -59.67
CA ASN A 197 -1.40 7.74 -59.00
C ASN A 197 -0.75 9.06 -59.47
N ASN A 198 -0.14 9.80 -58.54
CA ASN A 198 1.29 10.16 -58.51
C ASN A 198 1.50 11.31 -57.49
N ASN A 199 2.18 11.13 -56.36
CA ASN A 199 3.60 10.81 -56.12
C ASN A 199 4.56 12.02 -56.28
N GLY A 200 5.32 12.31 -55.21
CA GLY A 200 6.43 13.27 -55.17
C GLY A 200 6.46 14.10 -53.88
N LYS A 201 7.16 13.64 -52.82
CA LYS A 201 8.49 14.15 -52.36
C LYS A 201 8.43 15.61 -51.88
N SER A 202 8.88 16.00 -50.69
CA SER A 202 10.01 15.56 -49.87
C SER A 202 9.97 16.35 -48.54
N GLY A 203 10.44 15.75 -47.44
CA GLY A 203 10.68 16.43 -46.15
C GLY A 203 11.76 17.52 -46.21
N PRO A 204 12.03 18.22 -45.10
CA PRO A 204 12.85 17.56 -44.06
C PRO A 204 12.40 17.77 -42.60
N ASP A 205 13.01 16.93 -41.76
CA ASP A 205 13.00 16.80 -40.30
C ASP A 205 12.93 18.09 -39.47
N PHE A 206 12.19 18.03 -38.36
CA PHE A 206 12.64 18.48 -37.05
C PHE A 206 11.98 17.64 -35.94
N HIS A 207 12.82 17.02 -35.12
CA HIS A 207 12.49 16.33 -33.88
C HIS A 207 12.02 17.32 -32.80
N ALA A 208 10.93 16.98 -32.09
CA ALA A 208 10.75 17.30 -30.67
C ALA A 208 9.79 16.28 -30.06
N ALA A 209 10.34 15.38 -29.23
CA ALA A 209 9.58 14.45 -28.41
C ALA A 209 8.89 15.24 -27.30
N SER A 210 7.58 15.06 -27.16
CA SER A 210 6.82 15.38 -25.96
C SER A 210 6.44 14.05 -25.31
N GLU A 211 7.20 13.66 -24.30
CA GLU A 211 6.87 12.55 -23.40
C GLU A 211 5.60 12.93 -22.63
N GLN A 212 4.51 12.22 -22.89
CA GLN A 212 3.35 12.22 -22.02
C GLN A 212 3.60 11.16 -20.95
N GLU A 213 3.65 11.60 -19.70
CA GLU A 213 3.71 10.73 -18.52
C GLU A 213 2.42 9.89 -18.45
N GLU A 214 2.51 8.64 -18.90
CA GLU A 214 1.54 7.59 -18.55
C GLU A 214 1.78 7.21 -17.08
N ILE A 215 0.87 7.65 -16.23
CA ILE A 215 0.80 7.25 -14.83
C ILE A 215 0.29 5.80 -14.80
N SER A 216 1.22 4.86 -14.73
CA SER A 216 0.95 3.43 -14.58
C SER A 216 0.34 3.16 -13.19
N SER A 217 -0.99 3.09 -13.15
CA SER A 217 -1.77 2.59 -12.03
C SER A 217 -1.44 1.11 -11.78
N ARG A 218 -0.40 0.85 -10.97
CA ARG A 218 -0.14 -0.49 -10.45
C ARG A 218 -1.16 -0.81 -9.37
N SER A 219 -2.00 -1.76 -9.74
CA SER A 219 -3.23 -2.16 -9.11
C SER A 219 -2.92 -3.00 -7.85
N VAL A 220 -3.53 -2.60 -6.72
CA VAL A 220 -3.57 -3.19 -5.35
C VAL A 220 -4.05 -4.68 -5.28
N GLU A 221 -3.99 -5.39 -6.39
CA GLU A 221 -4.51 -6.74 -6.63
C GLU A 221 -3.52 -7.84 -6.33
N GLU A 222 -2.27 -7.65 -6.75
CA GLU A 222 -1.21 -8.64 -6.57
C GLU A 222 -0.78 -8.79 -5.10
N ILE A 223 -1.18 -7.84 -4.25
CA ILE A 223 -0.82 -7.82 -2.83
C ILE A 223 -1.72 -8.74 -2.00
N LEU A 224 -2.95 -9.05 -2.44
CA LEU A 224 -3.93 -9.72 -1.58
C LEU A 224 -4.34 -11.14 -2.00
N PHE A 225 -4.40 -11.50 -3.30
CA PHE A 225 -4.82 -12.85 -3.71
C PHE A 225 -4.10 -13.27 -4.98
N GLY A 226 -3.10 -14.15 -4.81
CA GLY A 226 -2.51 -14.89 -5.92
C GLY A 226 -3.51 -15.87 -6.55
N ASP A 227 -3.37 -16.06 -7.86
CA ASP A 227 -4.21 -16.88 -8.73
C ASP A 227 -4.45 -18.31 -8.23
N LYS A 228 -5.70 -18.78 -8.39
CA LYS A 228 -6.05 -20.20 -8.40
C LYS A 228 -6.18 -20.66 -9.85
N PRO A 229 -5.63 -21.83 -10.23
CA PRO A 229 -5.94 -22.40 -11.54
C PRO A 229 -7.33 -23.06 -11.50
N ASP A 230 -8.13 -22.73 -12.51
CA ASP A 230 -9.37 -23.42 -12.89
C ASP A 230 -9.01 -24.76 -13.55
N SER A 231 -9.62 -25.85 -13.09
CA SER A 231 -9.71 -27.08 -13.88
C SER A 231 -11.10 -27.71 -13.74
N LYS A 232 -11.86 -27.59 -14.83
CA LYS A 232 -12.93 -28.53 -15.19
C LYS A 232 -12.44 -29.32 -16.39
N GLU A 233 -12.34 -30.63 -16.27
CA GLU A 233 -12.85 -31.57 -17.27
C GLU A 233 -13.06 -32.95 -16.64
N GLN A 234 -14.08 -33.64 -17.15
CA GLN A 234 -14.71 -34.85 -16.63
C GLN A 234 -13.92 -36.11 -17.00
N GLU A 235 -13.99 -37.15 -16.17
CA GLU A 235 -14.26 -38.50 -16.67
C GLU A 235 -14.90 -39.38 -15.58
N GLU A 236 -16.03 -40.01 -15.96
CA GLU A 236 -16.79 -40.98 -15.19
C GLU A 236 -16.03 -42.30 -15.05
N SER A 237 -16.13 -42.96 -13.89
CA SER A 237 -16.30 -44.42 -13.90
C SER A 237 -17.06 -44.92 -12.66
N ASP A 238 -18.15 -45.62 -12.96
CA ASP A 238 -18.96 -46.44 -12.06
C ASP A 238 -18.15 -47.56 -11.40
N ILE A 239 -18.24 -47.72 -10.07
CA ILE A 239 -18.29 -49.05 -9.44
C ILE A 239 -19.30 -49.02 -8.28
N LYS A 240 -20.30 -49.90 -8.40
CA LYS A 240 -21.28 -50.32 -7.39
C LYS A 240 -20.73 -51.48 -6.55
N ASP A 241 -21.49 -51.78 -5.49
CA ASP A 241 -21.53 -53.01 -4.68
C ASP A 241 -20.56 -53.04 -3.50
N GLU A 242 -20.90 -53.52 -2.30
CA GLU A 242 -22.16 -53.91 -1.64
C GLU A 242 -21.74 -54.35 -0.22
N THR A 243 -22.65 -54.28 0.76
CA THR A 243 -22.67 -55.11 2.01
C THR A 243 -21.57 -54.80 3.06
N ASP A 244 -21.74 -54.94 4.37
CA ASP A 244 -22.73 -55.68 5.15
C ASP A 244 -22.83 -55.13 6.59
N ALA A 245 -23.92 -55.48 7.25
CA ALA A 245 -24.31 -55.09 8.59
C ALA A 245 -23.59 -55.85 9.72
N SER A 246 -23.47 -55.25 10.91
CA SER A 246 -23.86 -55.83 12.21
C SER A 246 -23.50 -54.86 13.36
N ASP A 247 -24.48 -54.33 14.11
CA ASP A 247 -25.11 -54.93 15.31
C ASP A 247 -24.18 -55.06 16.53
N LYS A 248 -24.29 -54.14 17.51
CA LYS A 248 -24.88 -54.38 18.85
C LYS A 248 -24.47 -53.39 19.96
N ASP A 249 -25.49 -52.74 20.50
CA ASP A 249 -25.91 -52.72 21.92
C ASP A 249 -24.90 -52.40 23.05
N LYS A 250 -25.20 -51.25 23.69
CA LYS A 250 -25.64 -51.07 25.10
C LYS A 250 -24.66 -50.60 26.18
N ALA A 251 -25.23 -49.62 26.91
CA ALA A 251 -25.10 -49.25 28.33
C ALA A 251 -23.90 -48.37 28.70
N ALA A 252 -23.98 -47.42 29.64
CA ALA A 252 -25.01 -46.59 30.30
C ALA A 252 -24.33 -46.08 31.60
N ALA A 253 -24.50 -44.79 31.91
CA ALA A 253 -24.25 -44.14 33.20
C ALA A 253 -22.77 -44.12 33.68
N ASP A 254 -22.25 -43.09 34.34
CA ASP A 254 -22.88 -42.18 35.29
C ASP A 254 -21.94 -40.99 35.60
N LEU A 255 -22.57 -39.87 36.04
CA LEU A 255 -22.05 -38.76 36.87
C LEU A 255 -20.92 -37.85 36.32
N SER A 256 -20.80 -36.55 36.61
CA SER A 256 -21.65 -35.42 37.08
C SER A 256 -20.66 -34.34 37.52
N LYS A 257 -21.01 -33.05 37.33
CA LYS A 257 -20.37 -31.82 37.89
C LYS A 257 -18.98 -31.47 37.30
N ALA A 258 -18.63 -30.21 37.04
CA ALA A 258 -19.11 -28.95 37.57
C ALA A 258 -19.00 -27.82 36.53
N GLU A 259 -20.00 -26.96 36.50
CA GLU A 259 -19.90 -25.56 36.06
C GLU A 259 -19.25 -24.74 37.19
N GLN A 260 -18.32 -23.85 36.82
CA GLN A 260 -17.90 -22.60 37.48
C GLN A 260 -16.92 -21.96 36.46
N SER A 261 -17.16 -20.83 35.78
CA SER A 261 -17.50 -19.47 36.22
C SER A 261 -16.57 -18.93 37.31
N GLU A 262 -15.49 -18.27 36.90
CA GLU A 262 -14.65 -17.30 37.61
C GLU A 262 -13.82 -16.64 36.49
N GLU A 263 -14.15 -15.44 36.00
CA GLU A 263 -13.91 -14.13 36.64
C GLU A 263 -12.47 -14.04 37.14
N TRP A 264 -11.60 -13.41 36.34
CA TRP A 264 -10.25 -13.01 36.75
C TRP A 264 -10.09 -11.51 36.52
N ASP A 265 -9.89 -10.87 37.67
CA ASP A 265 -9.72 -9.46 37.93
C ASP A 265 -8.51 -8.83 37.22
N GLU A 266 -8.71 -7.54 36.91
CA GLU A 266 -7.67 -6.54 36.73
C GLU A 266 -6.81 -6.38 38.00
N SER A 267 -5.51 -6.61 37.85
CA SER A 267 -4.41 -5.88 38.51
C SER A 267 -3.14 -6.29 37.75
N GLY A 268 -2.34 -5.41 37.15
CA GLY A 268 -1.82 -4.16 37.67
C GLY A 268 -0.35 -4.42 38.00
N GLU A 269 0.56 -4.24 37.03
CA GLU A 269 1.99 -4.02 37.28
C GLU A 269 2.63 -3.33 36.05
N GLU A 270 2.89 -2.03 36.23
CA GLU A 270 3.84 -1.22 35.47
C GLU A 270 5.27 -1.65 35.83
N ASP A 271 6.13 -1.91 34.85
CA ASP A 271 7.55 -1.48 34.74
C ASP A 271 8.20 -2.15 33.51
N GLY A 272 8.96 -1.38 32.75
CA GLY A 272 9.67 -1.80 31.53
C GLY A 272 10.39 -0.63 30.87
N SER A 273 11.14 0.09 31.68
CA SER A 273 11.85 1.36 31.47
C SER A 273 12.68 1.44 30.17
N ILE A 274 12.48 2.54 29.42
CA ILE A 274 13.38 3.04 28.37
C ILE A 274 14.64 3.59 29.07
N GLN A 275 15.80 2.97 28.82
CA GLN A 275 17.09 3.49 29.27
C GLN A 275 17.54 4.67 28.40
N GLU A 276 17.42 5.88 28.94
CA GLU A 276 18.18 7.06 28.50
C GLU A 276 19.68 6.80 28.73
N PHE A 277 20.45 6.67 27.66
CA PHE A 277 21.91 6.68 27.74
C PHE A 277 22.41 8.12 27.89
N LYS A 278 22.96 8.41 29.08
CA LYS A 278 23.77 9.57 29.39
C LYS A 278 25.05 9.54 28.54
N ALA A 279 25.27 10.59 27.75
CA ALA A 279 26.58 10.86 27.18
C ALA A 279 27.58 11.11 28.32
N SER A 280 28.69 10.39 28.25
CA SER A 280 29.82 10.46 29.16
C SER A 280 30.47 11.85 29.16
N ASP A 281 30.68 12.32 30.38
CA ASP A 281 31.40 13.52 30.77
C ASP A 281 32.85 13.50 30.24
N SER A 282 33.21 14.51 29.46
CA SER A 282 34.59 14.81 29.09
C SER A 282 34.84 16.28 29.42
N SER A 283 35.49 16.48 30.56
CA SER A 283 35.87 17.77 31.12
C SER A 283 36.64 18.65 30.14
N TYR A 284 36.15 19.85 29.89
CA TYR A 284 36.97 21.00 29.53
C TYR A 284 36.63 22.13 30.50
N ASP A 285 37.60 22.46 31.36
CA ASP A 285 37.63 23.66 32.17
C ASP A 285 37.71 24.90 31.28
N ASP A 286 36.83 25.89 31.50
CA ASP A 286 37.22 27.32 31.54
C ASP A 286 36.04 28.21 32.01
N ASP A 287 36.23 28.73 33.22
CA ASP A 287 35.94 30.06 33.77
C ASP A 287 34.79 30.96 33.25
N ASP A 288 34.04 31.45 34.25
CA ASP A 288 33.42 32.78 34.42
C ASP A 288 32.49 33.32 33.31
N LEU A 289 31.20 33.43 33.64
CA LEU A 289 30.59 34.73 33.95
C LEU A 289 29.20 34.58 34.61
N VAL A 290 29.08 35.33 35.70
CA VAL A 290 27.97 35.41 36.67
C VAL A 290 26.70 36.02 36.07
N GLY A 291 25.54 35.53 36.51
CA GLY A 291 24.25 36.23 36.37
C GLY A 291 23.05 35.40 36.83
N GLU A 292 22.82 35.32 38.14
CA GLU A 292 21.55 34.88 38.70
C GLU A 292 20.41 35.82 38.28
N GLU A 293 19.32 35.28 37.73
CA GLU A 293 17.99 35.80 38.05
C GLU A 293 16.95 34.68 37.97
N THR A 294 16.22 34.53 39.07
CA THR A 294 15.20 33.52 39.30
C THR A 294 13.86 34.02 38.78
N ALA A 295 13.21 33.26 37.89
CA ALA A 295 11.80 33.45 37.60
C ALA A 295 11.12 32.10 37.36
N LYS A 296 10.18 31.80 38.26
CA LYS A 296 9.17 30.75 38.12
C LYS A 296 8.39 30.96 36.83
N ASN A 297 8.13 29.90 36.06
CA ASN A 297 6.97 29.82 35.18
C ASN A 297 6.56 28.35 34.98
N GLU A 298 5.24 28.15 35.08
CA GLU A 298 4.47 26.91 34.89
C GLU A 298 4.59 26.36 33.45
N PRO A 299 4.32 25.05 33.22
CA PRO A 299 4.46 24.46 31.90
C PRO A 299 3.25 24.83 31.03
N ALA A 300 3.42 25.88 30.22
CA ALA A 300 2.53 26.18 29.11
C ALA A 300 2.75 25.17 27.96
N GLY A 301 1.66 24.73 27.36
CA GLY A 301 1.65 23.80 26.23
C GLY A 301 2.48 24.28 25.03
N ARG A 302 3.31 23.37 24.51
CA ARG A 302 3.82 23.40 23.14
C ARG A 302 2.77 22.64 22.31
N SER A 303 1.89 23.23 21.51
CA SER A 303 2.08 24.26 20.48
C SER A 303 3.34 24.01 19.66
N ASP A 304 3.12 23.25 18.58
CA ASP A 304 3.86 23.29 17.33
C ASP A 304 3.82 24.74 16.81
N THR A 305 4.60 25.61 17.46
CA THR A 305 4.76 27.01 17.07
C THR A 305 5.93 27.06 16.11
N GLY A 306 5.59 27.12 14.83
CA GLY A 306 6.36 27.72 13.75
C GLY A 306 7.87 27.60 13.86
N ALA A 307 8.46 26.76 13.01
CA ALA A 307 9.76 27.05 12.47
C ALA A 307 9.77 28.54 12.06
N LEU A 308 10.54 29.36 12.76
CA LEU A 308 10.90 30.69 12.27
C LEU A 308 11.88 30.44 11.12
N PRO A 309 11.48 30.61 9.85
CA PRO A 309 12.43 30.44 8.75
C PRO A 309 13.58 31.43 8.94
N GLY A 310 14.82 30.92 8.97
CA GLY A 310 16.03 31.73 8.84
C GLY A 310 16.83 32.05 10.12
N LYS A 311 16.50 31.54 11.31
CA LYS A 311 17.36 31.77 12.50
C LYS A 311 18.64 30.93 12.48
N TYR A 312 18.56 29.71 11.98
CA TYR A 312 19.65 28.72 11.98
C TYR A 312 20.15 28.37 10.58
N ASP A 313 19.63 29.05 9.55
CA ASP A 313 20.04 28.87 8.16
C ASP A 313 21.40 29.55 7.94
N ILE A 314 22.44 28.72 7.83
CA ILE A 314 23.81 29.16 7.58
C ILE A 314 24.36 28.29 6.47
N SER A 315 24.75 28.90 5.35
CA SER A 315 25.50 28.19 4.32
C SER A 315 26.89 27.82 4.83
N LEU A 316 27.19 26.53 4.85
CA LEU A 316 28.50 26.01 5.27
C LEU A 316 29.54 25.99 4.15
N SER A 317 29.14 26.32 2.92
CA SER A 317 29.95 26.22 1.70
C SER A 317 31.23 27.08 1.69
N HIS A 318 31.35 28.02 2.62
CA HIS A 318 32.51 28.93 2.73
C HIS A 318 33.35 28.71 3.99
N LEU A 319 33.03 27.70 4.81
CA LEU A 319 33.77 27.42 6.03
C LEU A 319 35.09 26.71 5.73
N ASP A 320 36.14 27.06 6.47
CA ASP A 320 37.40 26.35 6.43
C ASP A 320 37.26 25.03 7.20
N THR A 321 36.90 23.97 6.49
CA THR A 321 36.69 22.64 7.06
C THR A 321 37.98 21.96 7.51
N SER A 322 39.16 22.60 7.33
CA SER A 322 40.43 22.14 7.89
C SER A 322 40.67 22.58 9.35
N ASP A 323 39.91 23.57 9.84
CA ASP A 323 40.00 24.01 11.24
C ASP A 323 39.19 23.07 12.14
N GLU A 324 39.88 22.41 13.08
CA GLU A 324 39.30 21.49 14.06
C GLU A 324 38.14 22.12 14.87
N ARG A 325 38.19 23.44 15.15
CA ARG A 325 37.12 24.13 15.86
C ARG A 325 35.87 24.26 15.00
N ILE A 326 36.05 24.51 13.70
CA ILE A 326 34.95 24.58 12.73
C ILE A 326 34.32 23.20 12.57
N GLN A 327 35.14 22.16 12.42
CA GLN A 327 34.69 20.77 12.38
C GLN A 327 33.84 20.41 13.61
N LYS A 328 34.35 20.66 14.83
CA LYS A 328 33.61 20.43 16.09
C LYS A 328 32.33 21.25 16.15
N ALA A 329 32.34 22.50 15.68
CA ALA A 329 31.16 23.34 15.67
C ALA A 329 30.06 22.80 14.74
N ILE A 330 30.42 22.27 13.56
CA ILE A 330 29.47 21.64 12.62
C ILE A 330 28.82 20.42 13.27
N VAL A 331 29.62 19.52 13.84
CA VAL A 331 29.13 18.32 14.55
C VAL A 331 28.17 18.73 15.69
N ARG A 332 28.61 19.62 16.58
CA ARG A 332 27.80 20.06 17.72
C ARG A 332 26.52 20.77 17.32
N ARG A 333 26.53 21.53 16.23
CA ARG A 333 25.32 22.20 15.74
C ARG A 333 24.28 21.20 15.28
N ALA A 334 24.67 20.18 14.51
CA ALA A 334 23.75 19.13 14.06
C ALA A 334 23.09 18.41 15.25
N GLU A 335 23.89 18.00 16.24
CA GLU A 335 23.40 17.36 17.47
C GLU A 335 22.44 18.25 18.27
N LEU A 336 22.70 19.56 18.36
CA LEU A 336 21.85 20.50 19.09
C LEU A 336 20.53 20.75 18.35
N LEU A 337 20.54 20.88 17.02
CA LEU A 337 19.32 21.03 16.23
C LEU A 337 18.42 19.81 16.36
N ASP A 338 19.00 18.62 16.33
CA ASP A 338 18.30 17.34 16.53
C ASP A 338 17.66 17.28 17.93
N LYS A 339 18.43 17.60 18.98
CA LYS A 339 17.91 17.67 20.37
C LYS A 339 16.79 18.69 20.56
N LEU A 340 16.81 19.79 19.81
CA LEU A 340 15.76 20.80 19.84
C LEU A 340 14.52 20.40 19.01
N GLY A 341 14.59 19.33 18.23
CA GLY A 341 13.51 18.86 17.37
C GLY A 341 13.39 19.64 16.05
N HIS A 342 14.39 20.45 15.69
CA HIS A 342 14.48 21.15 14.42
C HIS A 342 14.87 20.17 13.31
N ASN A 343 13.97 19.24 12.99
CA ASN A 343 14.28 18.05 12.19
C ASN A 343 14.78 18.39 10.78
N ARG A 344 14.27 19.46 10.17
CA ARG A 344 14.66 19.87 8.81
C ARG A 344 16.10 20.42 8.80
N GLU A 345 16.40 21.36 9.68
CA GLU A 345 17.72 21.97 9.81
C GLU A 345 18.76 20.96 10.33
N ALA A 346 18.34 20.02 11.19
CA ALA A 346 19.17 18.90 11.62
C ALA A 346 19.51 17.98 10.44
N LEU A 347 18.51 17.63 9.61
CA LEU A 347 18.74 16.82 8.42
C LEU A 347 19.73 17.49 7.46
N GLU A 348 19.53 18.78 7.17
CA GLU A 348 20.44 19.58 6.33
C GLU A 348 21.86 19.60 6.93
N SER A 349 21.99 19.78 8.25
CA SER A 349 23.29 19.77 8.92
C SER A 349 23.98 18.41 8.89
N TYR A 350 23.24 17.30 8.99
CA TYR A 350 23.81 15.96 8.85
C TYR A 350 24.18 15.64 7.40
N GLU A 351 23.39 16.07 6.41
CA GLU A 351 23.72 15.94 4.98
C GLU A 351 25.01 16.71 4.64
N ASP A 352 25.15 17.94 5.14
CA ASP A 352 26.38 18.73 5.02
C ASP A 352 27.58 18.02 5.67
N MET A 353 27.42 17.51 6.89
CA MET A 353 28.50 16.85 7.61
C MET A 353 28.99 15.60 6.86
N ILE A 354 28.08 14.79 6.32
CA ILE A 354 28.42 13.66 5.45
C ILE A 354 29.18 14.17 4.23
N SER A 355 28.69 15.22 3.56
CA SER A 355 29.35 15.73 2.34
C SER A 355 30.74 16.30 2.59
N TYR A 356 31.00 16.93 3.75
CA TYR A 356 32.28 17.56 4.03
C TYR A 356 33.34 16.61 4.59
N PHE A 357 32.91 15.60 5.36
CA PHE A 357 33.84 14.79 6.16
C PHE A 357 33.82 13.30 5.79
N ASP A 358 33.20 12.93 4.67
CA ASP A 358 33.10 11.51 4.29
C ASP A 358 34.45 10.81 4.15
N ASP A 359 35.40 11.53 3.58
CA ASP A 359 36.76 11.07 3.31
C ASP A 359 37.75 11.54 4.39
N ALA A 360 37.27 12.00 5.55
CA ALA A 360 38.13 12.47 6.63
C ALA A 360 38.88 11.29 7.29
N ASP A 361 40.17 11.49 7.58
CA ASP A 361 41.01 10.49 8.25
C ASP A 361 40.84 10.54 9.79
N GLU A 362 40.33 11.66 10.32
CA GLU A 362 40.18 11.87 11.75
C GLU A 362 39.09 10.96 12.32
N SER A 363 39.47 10.09 13.27
CA SER A 363 38.57 9.12 13.90
C SER A 363 37.28 9.73 14.48
N PHE A 364 37.36 10.93 15.08
CA PHE A 364 36.15 11.57 15.62
C PHE A 364 35.18 12.02 14.52
N LEU A 365 35.69 12.38 13.34
CA LEU A 365 34.86 12.73 12.18
C LEU A 365 34.26 11.51 11.54
N GLN A 366 35.02 10.41 11.42
CA GLN A 366 34.50 9.13 10.92
C GLN A 366 33.33 8.61 11.77
N GLU A 367 33.46 8.70 13.09
CA GLU A 367 32.38 8.35 14.02
C GLU A 367 31.19 9.31 13.86
N ALA A 368 31.44 10.63 13.80
CA ALA A 368 30.37 11.61 13.61
C ALA A 368 29.60 11.39 12.29
N VAL A 369 30.31 11.12 11.19
CA VAL A 369 29.71 10.81 9.89
C VAL A 369 28.90 9.51 9.95
N SER A 370 29.42 8.48 10.63
CA SER A 370 28.70 7.21 10.81
C SER A 370 27.37 7.41 11.53
N GLN A 371 27.39 8.19 12.62
CA GLN A 371 26.17 8.58 13.33
C GLN A 371 25.23 9.40 12.46
N ALA A 372 25.74 10.34 11.66
CA ALA A 372 24.91 11.14 10.77
C ALA A 372 24.24 10.34 9.66
N VAL A 373 24.91 9.35 9.10
CA VAL A 373 24.32 8.45 8.09
C VAL A 373 23.11 7.71 8.69
N ILE A 374 23.21 7.28 9.95
CA ILE A 374 22.11 6.64 10.69
C ILE A 374 21.00 7.65 11.01
N ARG A 375 21.34 8.81 11.59
CA ARG A 375 20.38 9.87 11.95
C ARG A 375 19.63 10.40 10.73
N ARG A 376 20.28 10.46 9.57
CA ARG A 376 19.65 10.85 8.30
C ARG A 376 18.47 9.94 7.97
N VAL A 377 18.58 8.62 8.15
CA VAL A 377 17.45 7.69 7.92
C VAL A 377 16.29 8.00 8.86
N GLU A 378 16.57 8.19 10.15
CA GLU A 378 15.56 8.50 11.17
C GLU A 378 14.82 9.82 10.86
N LEU A 379 15.57 10.86 10.48
CA LEU A 379 15.01 12.17 10.15
C LEU A 379 14.26 12.18 8.83
N VAL A 380 14.77 11.51 7.80
CA VAL A 380 14.07 11.37 6.51
C VAL A 380 12.72 10.69 6.70
N LYS A 381 12.66 9.65 7.55
CA LYS A 381 11.40 9.03 7.95
C LYS A 381 10.47 10.00 8.69
N LYS A 382 10.99 10.69 9.70
CA LYS A 382 10.22 11.66 10.51
C LYS A 382 9.66 12.83 9.69
N LEU A 383 10.36 13.20 8.61
CA LEU A 383 9.95 14.26 7.69
C LEU A 383 9.10 13.73 6.50
N ASN A 384 8.78 12.44 6.46
CA ASN A 384 8.04 11.79 5.37
C ASN A 384 8.65 12.05 3.97
N GLN A 385 9.97 12.11 3.87
CA GLN A 385 10.68 12.34 2.61
C GLN A 385 11.01 11.01 1.91
N GLU A 386 9.99 10.31 1.43
CA GLU A 386 10.13 8.94 0.89
C GLU A 386 11.18 8.79 -0.22
N HIS A 387 11.31 9.79 -1.09
CA HIS A 387 12.29 9.78 -2.19
C HIS A 387 13.75 9.78 -1.70
N LYS A 388 14.02 10.25 -0.47
CA LYS A 388 15.35 10.23 0.15
C LYS A 388 15.61 8.98 0.99
N LEU A 389 14.57 8.21 1.35
CA LEU A 389 14.69 7.10 2.28
C LEU A 389 15.51 5.94 1.71
N LEU A 390 15.20 5.51 0.47
CA LEU A 390 15.92 4.42 -0.17
C LEU A 390 17.42 4.73 -0.34
N PRO A 391 17.84 5.91 -0.84
CA PRO A 391 19.25 6.32 -0.84
C PRO A 391 19.89 6.31 0.55
N ALA A 392 19.18 6.80 1.57
CA ALA A 392 19.71 6.84 2.94
C ALA A 392 19.94 5.43 3.52
N LEU A 393 18.98 4.52 3.32
CA LEU A 393 19.10 3.10 3.72
C LEU A 393 20.23 2.38 2.98
N ASN A 394 20.33 2.59 1.66
CA ASN A 394 21.42 2.01 0.86
C ASN A 394 22.79 2.42 1.39
N GLU A 395 22.93 3.66 1.86
CA GLU A 395 24.20 4.14 2.40
C GLU A 395 24.55 3.54 3.76
N VAL A 396 23.57 3.37 4.66
CA VAL A 396 23.75 2.62 5.91
C VAL A 396 24.22 1.19 5.61
N ILE A 397 23.53 0.50 4.69
CA ILE A 397 23.85 -0.87 4.30
C ILE A 397 25.28 -0.94 3.74
N ARG A 398 25.63 -0.06 2.80
CA ARG A 398 26.95 -0.04 2.15
C ARG A 398 28.10 0.12 3.15
N ARG A 399 27.93 0.94 4.17
CA ARG A 399 28.98 1.21 5.16
C ARG A 399 29.10 0.13 6.21
N PHE A 400 27.97 -0.40 6.67
CA PHE A 400 27.92 -1.17 7.91
C PHE A 400 27.59 -2.66 7.70
N SER A 401 27.33 -3.11 6.47
CA SER A 401 27.03 -4.52 6.18
C SER A 401 28.13 -5.50 6.58
N SER A 402 29.38 -5.03 6.72
CA SER A 402 30.51 -5.88 7.10
C SER A 402 31.24 -5.35 8.33
N SER A 403 30.55 -4.54 9.15
CA SER A 403 31.11 -4.03 10.40
C SER A 403 31.22 -5.13 11.46
N ASP A 404 32.35 -5.18 12.15
CA ASP A 404 32.55 -6.01 13.35
C ASP A 404 31.91 -5.37 14.61
N ASP A 405 31.57 -4.09 14.53
CA ASP A 405 30.83 -3.39 15.60
C ASP A 405 29.38 -3.86 15.62
N SER A 406 28.95 -4.40 16.76
CA SER A 406 27.60 -4.97 16.95
C SER A 406 26.49 -3.95 16.71
N GLU A 407 26.67 -2.68 17.09
CA GLU A 407 25.65 -1.64 16.87
C GLU A 407 25.51 -1.38 15.37
N TYR A 408 26.62 -1.14 14.67
CA TYR A 408 26.60 -0.90 13.22
C TYR A 408 26.07 -2.12 12.45
N TYR A 409 26.44 -3.33 12.89
CA TYR A 409 25.92 -4.57 12.33
C TYR A 409 24.40 -4.61 12.42
N GLU A 410 23.83 -4.31 13.59
CA GLU A 410 22.38 -4.28 13.84
C GLU A 410 21.68 -3.18 13.02
N ARG A 411 22.28 -1.98 12.95
CA ARG A 411 21.76 -0.85 12.16
C ARG A 411 21.69 -1.21 10.67
N ALA A 412 22.70 -1.88 10.13
CA ALA A 412 22.68 -2.39 8.76
C ALA A 412 21.57 -3.42 8.55
N SER A 413 21.41 -4.37 9.48
CA SER A 413 20.36 -5.40 9.42
C SER A 413 18.96 -4.78 9.40
N LYS A 414 18.70 -3.82 10.31
CA LYS A 414 17.45 -3.05 10.33
C LYS A 414 17.24 -2.26 9.04
N ALA A 415 18.29 -1.65 8.49
CA ALA A 415 18.21 -0.94 7.22
C ALA A 415 17.90 -1.87 6.04
N MET A 416 18.45 -3.10 6.02
CA MET A 416 18.12 -4.12 5.00
C MET A 416 16.66 -4.54 5.07
N LEU A 417 16.13 -4.80 6.27
CA LEU A 417 14.72 -5.15 6.46
C LEU A 417 13.79 -4.01 6.00
N GLN A 418 14.10 -2.77 6.38
CA GLN A 418 13.33 -1.60 5.95
C GLN A 418 13.43 -1.36 4.44
N LYS A 419 14.59 -1.63 3.83
CA LYS A 419 14.77 -1.56 2.38
C LYS A 419 13.90 -2.61 1.69
N ALA A 420 13.82 -3.83 2.21
CA ALA A 420 12.97 -4.87 1.66
C ALA A 420 11.50 -4.44 1.69
N GLU A 421 11.00 -3.95 2.83
CA GLU A 421 9.63 -3.42 2.97
C GLU A 421 9.35 -2.27 1.98
N LEU A 422 10.32 -1.37 1.79
CA LEU A 422 10.18 -0.25 0.85
C LEU A 422 10.18 -0.69 -0.62
N LEU A 423 10.96 -1.71 -0.96
CA LEU A 423 10.99 -2.23 -2.33
C LEU A 423 9.74 -3.07 -2.66
N GLU A 424 9.20 -3.77 -1.67
CA GLU A 424 7.92 -4.51 -1.79
C GLU A 424 6.74 -3.57 -2.06
N THR A 425 6.71 -2.40 -1.42
CA THR A 425 5.63 -1.41 -1.60
C THR A 425 5.69 -0.64 -2.92
N LYS A 426 6.88 -0.55 -3.54
CA LYS A 426 7.11 0.23 -4.76
C LYS A 426 7.07 -0.59 -6.06
N ASP A 427 6.69 -1.86 -5.97
CA ASP A 427 6.52 -2.74 -7.12
C ASP A 427 7.77 -2.77 -8.02
N TYR A 428 8.94 -2.98 -7.42
CA TYR A 428 10.16 -3.21 -8.19
C TYR A 428 10.15 -4.66 -8.71
N ASP A 429 10.52 -4.87 -9.98
CA ASP A 429 10.42 -6.10 -10.79
C ASP A 429 11.20 -7.34 -10.27
N GLY A 430 11.28 -7.56 -8.96
CA GLY A 430 11.97 -8.67 -8.30
C GLY A 430 13.51 -8.63 -8.39
N GLN A 431 14.08 -7.90 -9.35
CA GLN A 431 15.51 -7.86 -9.65
C GLN A 431 16.37 -7.41 -8.47
N ASP A 432 15.90 -6.39 -7.72
CA ASP A 432 16.61 -5.87 -6.54
C ASP A 432 16.24 -6.61 -5.24
N LEU A 433 15.06 -7.26 -5.20
CA LEU A 433 14.55 -7.94 -4.01
C LEU A 433 15.23 -9.30 -3.78
N LEU A 434 15.39 -10.10 -4.83
CA LEU A 434 15.96 -11.45 -4.68
C LEU A 434 17.40 -11.42 -4.13
N PRO A 435 18.32 -10.57 -4.63
CA PRO A 435 19.65 -10.41 -4.03
C PRO A 435 19.59 -9.90 -2.58
N LEU A 436 18.68 -8.97 -2.28
CA LEU A 436 18.52 -8.43 -0.93
C LEU A 436 18.01 -9.49 0.05
N TYR A 437 17.01 -10.29 -0.32
CA TYR A 437 16.51 -11.38 0.50
C TYR A 437 17.60 -12.42 0.78
N ASN A 438 18.40 -12.78 -0.22
CA ASN A 438 19.54 -13.68 -0.02
C ASN A 438 20.58 -13.09 0.96
N GLN A 439 20.86 -11.80 0.85
CA GLN A 439 21.76 -11.12 1.81
C GLN A 439 21.17 -11.14 3.23
N ILE A 440 19.88 -10.82 3.38
CA ILE A 440 19.22 -10.80 4.68
C ILE A 440 19.22 -12.19 5.32
N ILE A 441 18.86 -13.22 4.54
CA ILE A 441 18.82 -14.61 5.00
C ILE A 441 20.20 -15.06 5.47
N ASN A 442 21.23 -14.94 4.63
CA ASN A 442 22.58 -15.37 4.99
C ASN A 442 23.13 -14.61 6.21
N ARG A 443 22.68 -13.37 6.41
CA ARG A 443 23.14 -12.51 7.52
C ARG A 443 22.43 -12.82 8.82
N LEU A 444 21.12 -13.09 8.78
CA LEU A 444 20.26 -13.10 9.96
C LEU A 444 19.68 -14.47 10.29
N GLU A 445 19.98 -15.52 9.52
CA GLU A 445 19.39 -16.84 9.74
C GLU A 445 19.68 -17.44 11.12
N ASP A 446 20.84 -17.15 11.70
CA ASP A 446 21.30 -17.66 12.99
C ASP A 446 21.03 -16.70 14.17
N GLU A 447 20.39 -15.56 13.93
CA GLU A 447 20.12 -14.58 14.98
C GLU A 447 19.11 -15.11 16.01
N SER A 448 19.39 -14.93 17.31
CA SER A 448 18.52 -15.50 18.36
C SER A 448 17.28 -14.64 18.69
N ASP A 449 17.20 -13.43 18.16
CA ASP A 449 16.08 -12.51 18.41
C ASP A 449 14.79 -13.03 17.74
N PRO A 450 13.71 -13.28 18.51
CA PRO A 450 12.46 -13.82 17.96
C PRO A 450 11.80 -12.92 16.91
N TYR A 451 11.89 -11.60 17.06
CA TYR A 451 11.35 -10.65 16.09
C TYR A 451 12.14 -10.70 14.78
N ILE A 452 13.48 -10.78 14.85
CA ILE A 452 14.33 -10.96 13.66
C ILE A 452 14.01 -12.30 12.98
N GLN A 453 13.90 -13.39 13.73
CA GLN A 453 13.57 -14.71 13.18
C GLN A 453 12.22 -14.73 12.46
N GLU A 454 11.20 -14.05 13.01
CA GLU A 454 9.92 -13.89 12.32
C GLU A 454 10.10 -13.17 10.97
N LYS A 455 10.85 -12.06 10.95
CA LYS A 455 11.13 -11.32 9.72
C LYS A 455 11.94 -12.11 8.70
N VAL A 456 12.91 -12.90 9.15
CA VAL A 456 13.67 -13.80 8.27
C VAL A 456 12.74 -14.87 7.69
N ASN A 457 11.80 -15.41 8.46
CA ASN A 457 10.81 -16.37 7.97
C ASN A 457 9.88 -15.76 6.91
N GLU A 458 9.36 -14.54 7.15
CA GLU A 458 8.58 -13.79 6.15
C GLU A 458 9.38 -13.62 4.84
N ILE A 459 10.65 -13.23 4.96
CA ILE A 459 11.54 -13.03 3.81
C ILE A 459 11.83 -14.34 3.07
N PHE A 460 12.04 -15.45 3.78
CA PHE A 460 12.20 -16.78 3.16
C PHE A 460 10.99 -17.15 2.29
N ILE A 461 9.78 -16.93 2.82
CA ILE A 461 8.52 -17.20 2.12
C ILE A 461 8.42 -16.31 0.87
N ARG A 462 8.60 -14.98 1.03
CA ARG A 462 8.53 -14.02 -0.08
C ARG A 462 9.56 -14.31 -1.17
N ARG A 463 10.78 -14.69 -0.77
CA ARG A 463 11.84 -15.13 -1.69
C ARG A 463 11.41 -16.34 -2.50
N LEU A 464 10.82 -17.35 -1.86
CA LEU A 464 10.31 -18.51 -2.57
C LEU A 464 9.20 -18.11 -3.54
N THR A 465 8.28 -17.22 -3.14
CA THR A 465 7.22 -16.72 -4.03
C THR A 465 7.79 -15.99 -5.25
N LEU A 466 8.84 -15.18 -5.09
CA LEU A 466 9.53 -14.54 -6.23
C LEU A 466 10.18 -15.56 -7.16
N LEU A 467 10.90 -16.55 -6.61
CA LEU A 467 11.52 -17.61 -7.40
C LEU A 467 10.49 -18.47 -8.13
N ASN A 468 9.32 -18.69 -7.53
CA ASN A 468 8.26 -19.48 -8.14
C ASN A 468 7.59 -18.79 -9.35
N ARG A 469 7.70 -17.46 -9.45
CA ARG A 469 7.29 -16.70 -10.63
C ARG A 469 8.36 -16.67 -11.72
N ALA A 470 9.62 -16.95 -11.38
CA ALA A 470 10.70 -17.02 -12.34
C ALA A 470 10.71 -18.40 -13.01
N ASP A 471 11.00 -18.45 -14.32
CA ASP A 471 11.13 -19.70 -15.09
C ASP A 471 12.42 -20.51 -14.76
N ASP A 472 13.08 -20.24 -13.63
CA ASP A 472 14.27 -20.98 -13.18
C ASP A 472 13.91 -22.08 -12.17
N ASN A 473 13.51 -23.23 -12.72
CA ASN A 473 13.17 -24.41 -11.92
C ASN A 473 14.36 -24.96 -11.12
N SER A 474 15.61 -24.69 -11.50
CA SER A 474 16.77 -25.21 -10.77
C SER A 474 16.99 -24.45 -9.46
N GLU A 475 16.89 -23.11 -9.49
CA GLU A 475 17.05 -22.29 -8.29
C GLU A 475 15.82 -22.40 -7.39
N LEU A 476 14.62 -22.51 -7.99
CA LEU A 476 13.39 -22.79 -7.27
C LEU A 476 13.46 -24.11 -6.48
N LEU A 477 13.94 -25.21 -7.07
CA LEU A 477 14.07 -26.48 -6.35
C LEU A 477 14.99 -26.38 -5.13
N LYS A 478 16.11 -25.66 -5.23
CA LYS A 478 17.00 -25.43 -4.08
C LYS A 478 16.29 -24.61 -3.00
N ALA A 479 15.54 -23.58 -3.38
CA ALA A 479 14.80 -22.76 -2.44
C ALA A 479 13.66 -23.52 -1.75
N LEU A 480 13.01 -24.45 -2.46
CA LEU A 480 12.01 -25.37 -1.90
C LEU A 480 12.67 -26.30 -0.86
N ASP A 481 13.81 -26.91 -1.19
CA ASP A 481 14.56 -27.76 -0.25
C ASP A 481 15.01 -27.01 1.00
N GLN A 482 15.51 -25.80 0.84
CA GLN A 482 15.87 -24.92 1.96
C GLN A 482 14.66 -24.58 2.83
N SER A 483 13.51 -24.29 2.21
CA SER A 483 12.28 -23.97 2.94
C SER A 483 11.78 -25.18 3.74
N ILE A 484 11.75 -26.37 3.13
CA ILE A 484 11.37 -27.62 3.79
C ILE A 484 12.28 -27.88 5.00
N THR A 485 13.59 -27.71 4.83
CA THR A 485 14.57 -27.92 5.91
C THR A 485 14.41 -26.91 7.03
N ARG A 486 14.24 -25.62 6.70
CA ARG A 486 14.16 -24.53 7.68
C ARG A 486 12.89 -24.60 8.52
N PHE A 487 11.74 -24.82 7.88
CA PHE A 487 10.47 -24.80 8.59
C PHE A 487 10.16 -26.13 9.27
N GLY A 488 10.65 -27.25 8.73
CA GLY A 488 10.54 -28.58 9.34
C GLY A 488 9.13 -28.90 9.82
N GLU A 489 9.01 -29.67 10.90
CA GLU A 489 7.72 -30.06 11.50
C GLU A 489 7.08 -28.93 12.36
N ASN A 490 7.46 -27.67 12.16
CA ASN A 490 6.92 -26.58 12.97
C ASN A 490 5.40 -26.41 12.70
N PRO A 491 4.52 -26.59 13.71
CA PRO A 491 3.08 -26.54 13.50
C PRO A 491 2.58 -25.23 12.90
N ARG A 492 3.27 -24.12 13.17
CA ARG A 492 2.93 -22.80 12.63
C ARG A 492 3.05 -22.73 11.11
N PHE A 493 3.97 -23.49 10.53
CA PHE A 493 4.25 -23.51 9.10
C PHE A 493 3.70 -24.75 8.41
N ARG A 494 2.88 -25.57 9.08
CA ARG A 494 2.39 -26.85 8.54
C ARG A 494 1.74 -26.70 7.17
N LYS A 495 0.82 -25.74 7.01
CA LYS A 495 0.14 -25.47 5.73
C LYS A 495 1.13 -25.01 4.65
N TYR A 496 2.08 -24.15 5.03
CA TYR A 496 3.13 -23.69 4.12
C TYR A 496 4.05 -24.85 3.69
N LEU A 497 4.37 -25.77 4.60
CA LEU A 497 5.17 -26.95 4.32
C LEU A 497 4.45 -27.91 3.37
N GLU A 498 3.15 -28.11 3.57
CA GLU A 498 2.29 -28.89 2.68
C GLU A 498 2.36 -28.34 1.24
N GLU A 499 2.09 -27.04 1.08
CA GLU A 499 2.15 -26.35 -0.22
C GLU A 499 3.56 -26.42 -0.84
N THR A 500 4.61 -26.22 -0.04
CA THR A 500 6.01 -26.24 -0.49
C THR A 500 6.45 -27.63 -0.95
N MET A 501 6.15 -28.67 -0.16
CA MET A 501 6.49 -30.06 -0.51
C MET A 501 5.72 -30.53 -1.75
N PHE A 502 4.44 -30.20 -1.85
CA PHE A 502 3.64 -30.54 -3.02
C PHE A 502 4.17 -29.84 -4.27
N ARG A 503 4.46 -28.54 -4.19
CA ARG A 503 5.03 -27.76 -5.29
C ARG A 503 6.37 -28.33 -5.77
N LYS A 504 7.23 -28.79 -4.85
CA LYS A 504 8.49 -29.47 -5.22
C LYS A 504 8.24 -30.69 -6.09
N ALA A 505 7.25 -31.51 -5.74
CA ALA A 505 6.90 -32.69 -6.52
C ALA A 505 6.39 -32.32 -7.93
N GLU A 506 5.51 -31.32 -8.03
CA GLU A 506 5.01 -30.80 -9.32
C GLU A 506 6.16 -30.32 -10.22
N ILE A 507 7.10 -29.55 -9.68
CA ILE A 507 8.24 -29.03 -10.46
C ILE A 507 9.13 -30.18 -10.95
N LEU A 508 9.39 -31.19 -10.12
CA LEU A 508 10.16 -32.37 -10.53
C LEU A 508 9.46 -33.16 -11.64
N GLU A 509 8.13 -33.29 -11.56
CA GLU A 509 7.32 -33.91 -12.61
C GLU A 509 7.37 -33.11 -13.91
N HIS A 510 7.17 -31.78 -13.86
CA HIS A 510 7.26 -30.89 -15.02
C HIS A 510 8.65 -30.92 -15.68
N MET A 511 9.71 -31.11 -14.90
CA MET A 511 11.07 -31.31 -15.39
C MET A 511 11.33 -32.73 -15.93
N ASN A 512 10.32 -33.61 -15.94
CA ASN A 512 10.39 -35.02 -16.33
C ASN A 512 11.41 -35.84 -15.51
N ARG A 513 11.62 -35.46 -14.24
CA ARG A 513 12.44 -36.20 -13.26
C ARG A 513 11.56 -37.14 -12.45
N ILE A 514 11.02 -38.16 -13.12
CA ILE A 514 9.92 -38.98 -12.60
C ILE A 514 10.26 -39.73 -11.30
N GLU A 515 11.47 -40.29 -11.16
CA GLU A 515 11.89 -40.97 -9.93
C GLU A 515 11.95 -39.99 -8.74
N ASP A 516 12.55 -38.82 -8.94
CA ASP A 516 12.65 -37.78 -7.91
C ASP A 516 11.26 -37.22 -7.53
N ALA A 517 10.35 -37.08 -8.50
CA ALA A 517 8.97 -36.65 -8.27
C ALA A 517 8.20 -37.68 -7.44
N LEU A 518 8.36 -38.97 -7.75
CA LEU A 518 7.75 -40.06 -6.99
C LEU A 518 8.26 -40.09 -5.54
N ASP A 519 9.56 -39.90 -5.35
CA ASP A 519 10.15 -39.78 -4.01
C ASP A 519 9.57 -38.57 -3.26
N ALA A 520 9.44 -37.42 -3.92
CA ALA A 520 8.85 -36.22 -3.31
C ALA A 520 7.37 -36.39 -2.92
N TYR A 521 6.53 -36.97 -3.80
CA TYR A 521 5.14 -37.29 -3.46
C TYR A 521 5.04 -38.34 -2.35
N THR A 522 5.95 -39.30 -2.31
CA THR A 522 5.99 -40.30 -1.23
C THR A 522 6.31 -39.64 0.12
N SER A 523 7.30 -38.74 0.16
CA SER A 523 7.60 -37.97 1.38
C SER A 523 6.42 -37.09 1.82
N PHE A 524 5.75 -36.43 0.87
CA PHE A 524 4.53 -35.66 1.17
C PHE A 524 3.44 -36.52 1.81
N LEU A 525 3.16 -37.70 1.25
CA LEU A 525 2.14 -38.61 1.77
C LEU A 525 2.52 -39.19 3.14
N GLN A 526 3.81 -39.42 3.41
CA GLN A 526 4.25 -39.87 4.74
C GLN A 526 4.03 -38.80 5.80
N GLU A 527 4.25 -37.52 5.45
CA GLU A 527 4.14 -36.40 6.38
C GLU A 527 2.68 -35.94 6.60
N PHE A 528 1.87 -35.92 5.54
CA PHE A 528 0.53 -35.33 5.54
C PHE A 528 -0.61 -36.30 5.24
N GLY A 529 -0.30 -37.52 4.81
CA GLY A 529 -1.31 -38.52 4.41
C GLY A 529 -1.98 -39.25 5.57
N GLU A 530 -1.43 -39.16 6.79
CA GLU A 530 -2.10 -39.67 7.99
C GLU A 530 -3.11 -38.62 8.50
N THR A 531 -4.37 -38.76 8.09
CA THR A 531 -5.47 -38.05 8.74
C THR A 531 -5.62 -38.60 10.16
N VAL A 532 -5.46 -37.73 11.17
CA VAL A 532 -5.92 -38.04 12.53
C VAL A 532 -7.43 -38.27 12.43
N ASP A 533 -7.84 -39.53 12.61
CA ASP A 533 -9.23 -39.92 12.75
C ASP A 533 -9.86 -39.13 13.92
N SER A 534 -10.90 -38.35 13.59
CA SER A 534 -11.97 -37.78 14.44
C SER A 534 -11.64 -36.80 15.57
#